data_AF-A0A9N8W056-F1
#
_entry.id   AF-A0A9N8W056-F1
#
_cell.length_a   1.000
_cell.length_b   1.000
_cell.length_c   1.000
_cell.angle_alpha   90.00
_cell.angle_beta   90.00
_cell.angle_gamma   90.00
#
_symmetry.space_group_name_H-M   'P 1'
#
loop_
_entity.id
_entity.type
_entity.pdbx_description
1 polymer ?
#
loop_
_entity_poly.entity_id
_entity_poly.type
_entity_poly.pdbx_seq_one_letter_code
_entity_poly.pdbx_strand_id
1 'polypeptide(L)'
;MKIDDFNQTDGLLQYDQWVEYLFVGVIWLTIPIVYTYFTSNEMGDIPFVCPSSYTYPSEAVEDACKIRKGNLICMWIYYVILVMMTMTGFPRIFYYIDDDYMDDDYNEGFREGEIMRRIDLGDSEEKSFGLEI
;
A
#
# COMPACT_ATOMS: atom_id res chain seq x y z
N MET A 1 -12.34 8.29 -24.47
CA MET A 1 -12.81 6.90 -24.38
C MET A 1 -12.56 6.40 -22.96
N LYS A 2 -13.41 6.83 -22.04
CA LYS A 2 -13.35 6.53 -20.58
C LYS A 2 -14.66 6.87 -19.85
N ILE A 3 -15.66 7.39 -20.58
CA ILE A 3 -16.93 7.89 -20.03
C ILE A 3 -18.01 6.82 -20.13
N ASP A 4 -17.91 5.91 -21.11
CA ASP A 4 -18.95 4.90 -21.35
C ASP A 4 -18.94 3.76 -20.32
N ASP A 5 -17.80 3.50 -19.67
CA ASP A 5 -17.70 2.51 -18.59
C ASP A 5 -18.37 3.00 -17.28
N PHE A 6 -18.48 4.32 -17.09
CA PHE A 6 -19.09 4.91 -15.89
C PHE A 6 -20.61 4.75 -15.82
N ASN A 7 -21.26 4.42 -16.95
CA ASN A 7 -22.71 4.31 -17.05
C ASN A 7 -23.22 2.88 -16.79
N GLN A 8 -22.34 1.88 -16.72
CA GLN A 8 -22.71 0.47 -16.58
C GLN A 8 -22.62 -0.06 -15.14
N THR A 9 -22.02 0.72 -14.23
CA THR A 9 -21.99 0.47 -12.79
C THR A 9 -22.71 1.63 -12.11
N ASP A 10 -23.67 1.36 -11.23
CA ASP A 10 -24.59 2.31 -10.57
C ASP A 10 -23.89 3.36 -9.65
N GLY A 11 -22.85 4.05 -10.13
CA GLY A 11 -22.02 4.98 -9.36
C GLY A 11 -21.06 4.35 -8.34
N LEU A 12 -21.02 3.01 -8.25
CA LEU A 12 -20.14 2.27 -7.34
C LEU A 12 -18.96 1.65 -8.10
N LEU A 13 -17.78 2.25 -7.96
CA LEU A 13 -16.51 1.60 -8.30
C LEU A 13 -16.33 0.40 -7.36
N GLN A 14 -16.62 -0.82 -7.84
CA GLN A 14 -16.19 -2.03 -7.16
C GLN A 14 -14.67 -2.15 -7.30
N TYR A 15 -13.98 -1.67 -6.27
CA TYR A 15 -12.53 -1.82 -6.14
C TYR A 15 -12.21 -3.25 -5.69
N ASP A 16 -11.50 -4.02 -6.52
CA ASP A 16 -11.00 -5.34 -6.15
C ASP A 16 -9.62 -5.22 -5.51
N GLN A 17 -9.61 -5.26 -4.19
CA GLN A 17 -8.42 -5.15 -3.37
C GLN A 17 -7.37 -6.23 -3.67
N TRP A 18 -7.78 -7.42 -4.11
CA TRP A 18 -6.87 -8.51 -4.46
C TRP A 18 -6.12 -8.23 -5.75
N VAL A 19 -6.77 -7.59 -6.72
CA VAL A 19 -6.15 -7.22 -8.00
C VAL A 19 -5.02 -6.22 -7.76
N GLU A 20 -5.20 -5.26 -6.85
CA GLU A 20 -4.16 -4.30 -6.53
C GLU A 20 -2.97 -4.93 -5.82
N TYR A 21 -3.19 -5.82 -4.84
CA TYR A 21 -2.08 -6.53 -4.18
C TYR A 21 -1.32 -7.44 -5.12
N LEU A 22 -2.01 -8.10 -6.04
CA LEU A 22 -1.37 -8.89 -7.08
C LEU A 22 -0.51 -8.00 -8.00
N PHE A 23 -1.05 -6.87 -8.43
CA PHE A 23 -0.32 -5.93 -9.29
C PHE A 23 0.94 -5.38 -8.60
N VAL A 24 0.80 -4.92 -7.35
CA VAL A 24 1.91 -4.45 -6.51
C VAL A 24 2.92 -5.58 -6.32
N GLY A 25 2.49 -6.78 -5.93
CA GLY A 25 3.39 -7.93 -5.76
C GLY A 25 4.19 -8.27 -7.01
N VAL A 26 3.56 -8.27 -8.19
CA VAL A 26 4.23 -8.53 -9.48
C VAL A 26 5.25 -7.44 -9.81
N ILE A 27 4.93 -6.17 -9.57
CA ILE A 27 5.90 -5.07 -9.74
C ILE A 27 7.08 -5.27 -8.79
N TRP A 28 6.83 -5.56 -7.52
CA TRP A 28 7.88 -5.75 -6.52
C TRP A 28 8.73 -6.99 -6.79
N LEU A 29 8.21 -8.01 -7.47
CA LEU A 29 8.96 -9.19 -7.90
C LEU A 29 10.09 -8.86 -8.90
N THR A 30 9.96 -7.77 -9.64
CA THR A 30 10.99 -7.37 -10.61
C THR A 30 12.34 -7.07 -9.94
N ILE A 31 12.33 -6.50 -8.73
CA ILE A 31 13.55 -6.13 -7.99
C ILE A 31 14.41 -7.36 -7.66
N PRO A 32 13.92 -8.41 -6.96
CA PRO A 32 14.74 -9.58 -6.66
C PRO A 32 15.13 -10.34 -7.94
N ILE A 33 14.31 -10.35 -9.00
CA ILE A 33 14.67 -10.98 -10.28
C ILE A 33 15.85 -10.25 -10.93
N VAL A 34 15.75 -8.92 -11.08
CA VAL A 34 16.80 -8.10 -11.69
C VAL A 34 18.08 -8.18 -10.86
N TYR A 35 17.95 -8.11 -9.53
CA TYR A 35 19.08 -8.29 -8.62
C TYR A 35 19.74 -9.67 -8.79
N THR A 36 18.95 -10.76 -8.83
CA THR A 36 19.46 -12.12 -9.09
C THR A 36 20.21 -12.18 -10.41
N TYR A 37 19.66 -11.60 -11.48
CA TYR A 37 20.25 -11.63 -12.81
C TYR A 37 21.61 -10.92 -12.84
N PHE A 38 21.71 -9.71 -12.28
CA PHE A 38 22.98 -8.98 -12.22
C PHE A 38 24.00 -9.68 -11.32
N THR A 39 23.59 -10.12 -10.13
CA THR A 39 24.48 -10.80 -9.18
C THR A 39 24.97 -12.15 -9.70
N SER A 40 24.18 -12.86 -10.50
CA SER A 40 24.58 -14.17 -11.06
C SER A 40 25.79 -14.08 -12.01
N ASN A 41 25.98 -12.94 -12.69
CA ASN A 41 27.03 -12.75 -13.68
C ASN A 41 28.22 -11.89 -13.17
N GLU A 42 28.15 -11.42 -11.93
CA GLU A 42 29.09 -10.44 -11.38
C GLU A 42 30.42 -11.06 -10.92
N MET A 43 30.54 -12.39 -10.90
CA MET A 43 31.67 -13.12 -10.31
C MET A 43 32.37 -14.06 -11.32
N GLY A 44 32.03 -13.97 -12.60
CA GLY A 44 32.59 -14.83 -13.64
C GLY A 44 32.27 -16.30 -13.40
N ASP A 45 33.32 -17.13 -13.31
CA ASP A 45 33.22 -18.59 -13.23
C ASP A 45 32.82 -19.12 -11.84
N ILE A 46 32.63 -18.25 -10.85
CA ILE A 46 32.32 -18.68 -9.48
C ILE A 46 30.84 -19.10 -9.41
N PRO A 47 30.55 -20.35 -9.03
CA PRO A 47 29.19 -20.86 -8.97
C PRO A 47 28.34 -20.12 -7.93
N PHE A 48 27.10 -19.81 -8.30
CA PHE A 48 26.15 -19.03 -7.51
C PHE A 48 25.89 -19.57 -6.08
N VAL A 49 26.01 -20.89 -5.89
CA VAL A 49 25.68 -21.58 -4.61
C VAL A 49 26.87 -21.58 -3.63
N CYS A 50 28.06 -21.16 -4.08
CA CYS A 50 29.31 -21.19 -3.33
C CYS A 50 29.58 -22.57 -2.68
N PRO A 51 29.77 -23.64 -3.49
CA PRO A 51 30.09 -24.96 -2.97
C PRO A 51 31.51 -24.95 -2.39
N SER A 52 31.73 -25.73 -1.34
CA SER A 52 33.05 -25.92 -0.73
C SER A 52 34.01 -26.72 -1.62
N SER A 53 33.50 -27.41 -2.64
CA SER A 53 34.29 -28.18 -3.60
C SER A 53 34.91 -27.35 -4.72
N TYR A 54 34.57 -26.06 -4.86
CA TYR A 54 35.14 -25.18 -5.87
C TYR A 54 36.50 -24.64 -5.44
N THR A 55 37.46 -24.58 -6.35
CA THR A 55 38.80 -24.04 -6.07
C THR A 55 38.77 -22.51 -6.17
N TYR A 56 38.58 -21.84 -5.03
CA TYR A 56 38.59 -20.39 -4.98
C TYR A 56 40.02 -19.82 -5.18
N PRO A 57 40.18 -18.71 -5.90
CA PRO A 57 41.49 -18.08 -6.12
C PRO A 57 42.13 -17.56 -4.83
N SER A 58 41.31 -17.15 -3.86
CA SER A 58 41.73 -16.67 -2.55
C SER A 58 40.59 -16.79 -1.53
N GLU A 59 40.92 -16.78 -0.24
CA GLU A 59 39.93 -16.77 0.85
C GLU A 59 38.98 -15.56 0.73
N ALA A 60 39.49 -14.41 0.29
CA ALA A 60 38.68 -13.21 0.07
C ALA A 60 37.58 -13.42 -0.98
N VAL A 61 37.83 -14.24 -2.01
CA VAL A 61 36.84 -14.56 -3.05
C VAL A 61 35.79 -15.54 -2.53
N GLU A 62 36.19 -16.49 -1.69
CA GLU A 62 35.27 -17.40 -1.02
C GLU A 62 34.31 -16.65 -0.08
N ASP A 63 34.84 -15.73 0.72
CA ASP A 63 34.04 -14.90 1.63
C ASP A 63 33.10 -13.97 0.86
N ALA A 64 33.59 -13.34 -0.22
CA ALA A 64 32.76 -12.54 -1.09
C ALA A 64 31.60 -13.36 -1.70
N CYS A 65 31.85 -14.61 -2.10
CA CYS A 65 30.80 -15.51 -2.60
C CYS A 65 29.73 -15.76 -1.52
N LYS A 66 30.14 -16.11 -0.30
CA LYS A 66 29.23 -16.36 0.83
C LYS A 66 28.37 -15.15 1.16
N ILE A 67 28.96 -13.95 1.17
CA ILE A 67 28.26 -12.68 1.43
C ILE A 67 27.21 -12.43 0.35
N ARG A 68 27.55 -12.61 -0.94
CA ARG A 68 26.61 -12.43 -2.05
C ARG A 68 25.43 -13.39 -1.98
N LYS A 69 25.69 -14.67 -1.69
CA LYS A 69 24.64 -15.67 -1.45
C LYS A 69 23.73 -15.24 -0.30
N GLY A 70 24.31 -14.78 0.80
CA GLY A 70 23.56 -14.24 1.93
C GLY A 70 22.66 -13.08 1.54
N ASN A 71 23.20 -12.09 0.81
CA ASN A 71 22.43 -10.94 0.36
C ASN A 71 21.29 -11.33 -0.59
N LEU A 72 21.51 -12.31 -1.48
CA LEU A 72 20.44 -12.80 -2.34
C LEU A 72 19.32 -13.45 -1.50
N ILE A 73 19.68 -14.32 -0.56
CA ILE A 73 18.70 -14.97 0.33
C ILE A 73 17.90 -13.91 1.11
N CYS A 74 18.55 -12.88 1.64
CA CYS A 74 17.88 -11.79 2.33
C CYS A 74 16.85 -11.06 1.45
N MET A 75 17.20 -10.78 0.18
CA MET A 75 16.27 -10.14 -0.76
C MET A 75 15.03 -11.01 -1.04
N TRP A 76 15.21 -12.32 -1.25
CA TRP A 76 14.08 -13.22 -1.46
C TRP A 76 13.22 -13.42 -0.20
N ILE A 77 13.84 -13.53 0.98
CA ILE A 77 13.11 -13.60 2.25
C ILE A 77 12.29 -12.33 2.46
N TYR A 78 12.87 -11.15 2.21
CA TYR A 78 12.16 -9.88 2.30
C TYR A 78 10.93 -9.85 1.39
N TYR A 79 11.08 -10.25 0.13
CA TYR A 79 9.96 -10.32 -0.81
C TYR A 79 8.86 -11.29 -0.34
N VAL A 80 9.23 -12.48 0.15
CA VAL A 80 8.28 -13.45 0.69
C VAL A 80 7.52 -12.89 1.90
N ILE A 81 8.21 -12.22 2.82
CA ILE A 81 7.58 -11.56 3.97
C ILE A 81 6.61 -10.47 3.51
N LEU A 82 7.00 -9.65 2.52
CA LEU A 82 6.13 -8.61 1.95
C LEU A 82 4.85 -9.22 1.37
N VAL A 83 4.96 -10.30 0.59
CA VAL A 83 3.79 -11.01 0.05
C VAL A 83 2.92 -11.57 1.18
N MET A 84 3.51 -12.21 2.19
CA MET A 84 2.76 -12.71 3.35
C MET A 84 2.01 -11.58 4.08
N MET A 85 2.67 -10.44 4.33
CA MET A 85 2.07 -9.29 5.01
C MET A 85 0.89 -8.69 4.24
N THR A 86 1.00 -8.58 2.91
CA THR A 86 -0.11 -8.10 2.06
C THR A 86 -1.29 -9.06 2.07
N MET A 87 -1.04 -10.38 2.08
CA MET A 87 -2.09 -11.41 2.10
C MET A 87 -2.77 -11.55 3.47
N THR A 88 -2.06 -11.35 4.59
CA THR A 88 -2.62 -11.48 5.94
C THR A 88 -3.40 -10.26 6.42
N GLY A 89 -3.64 -9.27 5.56
CA GLY A 89 -4.60 -8.20 5.87
C GLY A 89 -4.02 -7.00 6.64
N PHE A 90 -2.73 -6.69 6.48
CA PHE A 90 -2.18 -5.37 6.87
C PHE A 90 -3.05 -4.16 6.45
N PRO A 91 -3.72 -4.19 5.27
CA PRO A 91 -4.65 -3.14 4.87
C PRO A 91 -5.89 -3.01 5.75
N ARG A 92 -6.38 -4.10 6.37
CA ARG A 92 -7.51 -4.01 7.30
C ARG A 92 -7.13 -3.18 8.52
N ILE A 93 -5.92 -3.35 9.04
CA ILE A 93 -5.45 -2.61 10.22
C ILE A 93 -5.38 -1.11 9.93
N PHE A 94 -4.78 -0.69 8.80
CA PHE A 94 -4.75 0.73 8.42
C PHE A 94 -6.14 1.27 8.08
N TYR A 95 -6.98 0.47 7.39
CA TYR A 95 -8.36 0.84 7.09
C TYR A 95 -9.19 1.12 8.35
N TYR A 96 -9.09 0.27 9.39
CA TYR A 96 -9.74 0.53 10.67
C TYR A 96 -9.22 1.80 11.37
N ILE A 97 -7.94 2.14 11.20
CA ILE A 97 -7.36 3.36 11.81
C ILE A 97 -7.86 4.64 11.12
N ASP A 98 -8.10 4.63 9.81
CA ASP A 98 -8.57 5.81 9.06
C ASP A 98 -10.10 6.02 9.17
N ASP A 99 -10.92 4.96 9.17
CA ASP A 99 -12.38 5.07 9.30
C ASP A 99 -12.79 5.68 10.65
N ASP A 100 -12.14 5.25 11.74
CA ASP A 100 -12.37 5.82 13.08
C ASP A 100 -12.07 7.34 13.13
N TYR A 101 -11.21 7.86 12.24
CA TYR A 101 -10.85 9.27 12.20
C TYR A 101 -11.81 10.13 11.36
N MET A 102 -12.45 9.55 10.34
CA MET A 102 -13.39 10.26 9.47
C MET A 102 -14.78 10.40 10.10
N ASP A 103 -15.26 9.40 10.85
CA ASP A 103 -16.60 9.43 11.45
C ASP A 103 -16.78 10.56 12.49
N ASP A 104 -15.71 10.93 13.20
CA ASP A 104 -15.76 11.99 14.21
C ASP A 104 -15.92 13.39 13.57
N ASP A 105 -15.22 13.68 12.46
CA ASP A 105 -15.23 15.00 11.79
C ASP A 105 -16.57 15.26 11.06
N TYR A 106 -17.14 14.24 10.39
CA TYR A 106 -18.43 14.37 9.71
C TYR A 106 -19.58 14.66 10.68
N ASN A 107 -19.59 14.01 11.85
CA ASN A 107 -20.63 14.22 12.85
C ASN A 107 -20.54 15.62 13.48
N GLU A 108 -19.33 16.16 13.65
CA GLU A 108 -19.15 17.52 14.18
C GLU A 108 -19.61 18.58 13.19
N GLY A 109 -19.21 18.48 11.92
CA GLY A 109 -19.64 19.41 10.86
C GLY A 109 -21.15 19.39 10.61
N PHE A 110 -21.79 18.22 10.68
CA PHE A 110 -23.26 18.12 10.57
C PHE A 110 -23.97 18.80 11.75
N ARG A 111 -23.45 18.62 12.97
CA ARG A 111 -24.00 19.22 14.19
C ARG A 111 -23.89 20.76 14.16
N GLU A 112 -22.76 21.30 13.74
CA GLU A 112 -22.59 22.75 13.57
C GLU A 112 -23.53 23.33 12.50
N GLY A 113 -23.69 22.63 11.37
CA GLY A 113 -24.62 23.03 10.30
C GLY A 113 -26.09 23.06 10.75
N GLU A 114 -26.50 22.12 11.61
CA GLU A 114 -27.87 22.09 12.15
C GLU A 114 -28.11 23.21 13.18
N ILE A 115 -27.12 23.52 14.02
CA ILE A 115 -27.20 24.63 14.98
C ILE A 115 -27.32 25.97 14.24
N MET A 116 -26.52 26.19 13.19
CA MET A 116 -26.58 27.42 12.38
C MET A 116 -27.97 27.62 11.76
N ARG A 117 -28.56 26.55 11.20
CA ARG A 117 -29.89 26.60 10.58
C ARG A 117 -31.00 26.93 11.58
N ARG A 118 -30.89 26.46 12.83
CA ARG A 118 -31.85 26.82 13.90
C ARG A 118 -31.71 28.27 14.35
N ILE A 119 -30.49 28.80 14.38
CA ILE A 119 -30.25 30.22 14.71
C ILE A 119 -30.84 31.13 13.64
N ASP A 120 -30.64 30.82 12.35
CA ASP A 120 -31.20 31.58 11.24
C ASP A 120 -32.74 31.55 11.23
N LEU A 121 -33.35 30.40 11.56
CA LEU A 121 -34.81 30.27 11.68
C LEU A 121 -35.35 31.09 12.87
N GLY A 122 -34.64 31.10 14.01
CA GLY A 122 -35.01 31.92 15.17
C GLY A 122 -34.97 33.42 14.88
N ASP A 123 -33.92 33.90 14.19
CA ASP A 123 -33.81 35.31 13.79
C ASP A 123 -34.89 35.71 12.75
N SER A 124 -35.31 34.75 11.91
CA SER A 124 -36.42 34.97 10.96
C SER A 124 -37.79 35.06 11.64
N GLU A 125 -38.04 34.27 12.70
CA GLU A 125 -39.29 34.34 13.46
C GLU A 125 -39.38 35.64 14.28
N GLU A 126 -38.27 36.09 14.88
CA GLU A 126 -38.23 37.33 15.66
C GLU A 126 -38.52 38.58 14.79
N LYS A 127 -38.01 38.61 13.55
CA LYS A 127 -38.30 39.69 12.58
C LYS A 127 -39.76 39.70 12.10
N SER A 128 -40.40 38.53 12.01
CA SER A 128 -41.82 38.43 11.66
C SER A 128 -42.72 39.00 12.76
N PHE A 129 -42.35 38.78 14.03
CA PHE A 129 -43.13 39.24 15.17
C PHE A 129 -42.92 40.73 15.48
N GLY A 130 -41.74 41.28 15.17
CA GLY A 130 -41.43 42.71 15.31
C GLY A 130 -42.08 43.65 14.28
N LEU A 131 -42.72 43.11 13.23
CA LEU A 131 -43.43 43.87 12.19
C LEU A 131 -44.95 43.95 12.42
N GLU A 132 -45.47 43.35 13.50
CA GLU A 132 -46.90 43.38 13.87
C GLU A 132 -47.25 44.43 14.96
N ILE A 133 -46.36 45.41 15.25
CA ILE A 133 -46.62 46.52 16.19
C ILE A 133 -46.56 47.88 15.50
#